data_AF-A0A0S7KNI6-F1
#
_entry.id   AF-A0A0S7KNI6-F1
#
_cell.length_a   1.000
_cell.length_b   1.000
_cell.length_c   1.000
_cell.angle_alpha   90.00
_cell.angle_beta   90.00
_cell.angle_gamma   90.00
#
_symmetry.space_group_name_H-M   'P 1'
#
loop_
_entity.id
_entity.type
_entity.pdbx_description
1 polymer ?
#
loop_
_entity_poly.entity_id
_entity_poly.type
_entity_poly.pdbx_seq_one_letter_code
_entity_poly.pdbx_strand_id
1 'polypeptide(L)'
;MTASPISDLNPVFMVVGCKLTLRDKDGSREVQMDDSFFTGYRKTTVRPQEILLSILIPYSKKCQFVSAFKQSPRREDDISIVTAAMSAMFSPGTDIVKDLRLSYGGMAPVTVLAKKTANRLLGRQWGEELLQEACSSLAEEMSLDPSAPGGMVTYRQTLTLSLFYKFYLTVLQKLRLQGLSVQEVSSECLSATEIYHPETPSSIQVYQAVPEGQNQDDMVGRPIMHLSALKQATGEAVYCDDVPLYENELYLALITSTKAHARILSVDISAAEQCPGVVCCLFARDVPGSNITGVRQDETVFADGQVTCVGHIIGAVVADSQLHAQRAAKAVKIQYEELTPIVTIQEAIAAQSFYEPIRTIQNGDLEAGFKQADHILEGEIHMGGQEHFYLETNVTLAVPREEDGEMELFISSQSPSDSQSFVAKALGVPANRVLVRVKRMGGGFGGKESRTTVLSTVVAVAANKLKRPVRCMLDRDEDMLITGGRHPFYGKYKVYVVHLSF
;
A
#
# COMPACT_ATOMS: atom_id res chain seq x y z
N MET A 1 1.38 -24.27 1.58
CA MET A 1 2.46 -24.45 0.58
C MET A 1 3.20 -23.16 0.27
N THR A 2 2.51 -22.03 0.06
CA THR A 2 3.12 -20.70 -0.17
C THR A 2 4.18 -20.30 0.87
N ALA A 3 4.04 -20.76 2.11
CA ALA A 3 5.01 -20.56 3.20
C ALA A 3 5.39 -19.07 3.40
N SER A 4 4.38 -18.20 3.34
CA SER A 4 4.55 -16.79 3.63
C SER A 4 4.94 -16.60 5.10
N PRO A 5 5.95 -15.77 5.43
CA PRO A 5 6.36 -15.53 6.82
C PRO A 5 5.27 -14.91 7.70
N ILE A 6 4.28 -14.28 7.07
CA ILE A 6 3.15 -13.56 7.68
C ILE A 6 1.81 -14.30 7.47
N SER A 7 1.87 -15.59 7.13
CA SER A 7 0.65 -16.41 7.02
C SER A 7 -0.10 -16.42 8.36
N ASP A 8 -1.40 -16.17 8.33
CA ASP A 8 -2.23 -16.24 9.55
C ASP A 8 -2.56 -17.67 10.00
N LEU A 9 -2.58 -18.62 9.06
CA LEU A 9 -2.95 -20.01 9.37
C LEU A 9 -1.75 -20.88 9.81
N ASN A 10 -0.56 -20.67 9.25
CA ASN A 10 0.61 -21.49 9.59
C ASN A 10 0.94 -21.48 11.09
N PRO A 11 0.93 -20.34 11.82
CA PRO A 11 1.14 -20.35 13.27
C PRO A 11 0.13 -21.24 13.99
N VAL A 12 -1.15 -21.17 13.59
CA VAL A 12 -2.23 -21.99 14.16
C VAL A 12 -1.96 -23.47 13.93
N PHE A 13 -1.66 -23.84 12.69
CA PHE A 13 -1.38 -25.23 12.33
C PHE A 13 -0.15 -25.80 13.02
N MET A 14 0.88 -24.98 13.25
CA MET A 14 2.08 -25.38 13.99
C MET A 14 1.79 -25.64 15.46
N VAL A 15 1.05 -24.76 16.16
CA VAL A 15 0.78 -24.96 17.59
C VAL A 15 -0.17 -26.11 17.88
N VAL A 16 -1.12 -26.40 17.00
CA VAL A 16 -1.98 -27.59 17.15
C VAL A 16 -1.31 -28.87 16.63
N GLY A 17 -0.17 -28.75 15.93
CA GLY A 17 0.57 -29.87 15.39
C GLY A 17 -0.19 -30.62 14.31
N CYS A 18 -0.78 -29.90 13.34
CA CYS A 18 -1.51 -30.49 12.23
C CYS A 18 -0.67 -31.56 11.51
N LYS A 19 -1.32 -32.64 11.08
CA LYS A 19 -0.69 -33.63 10.20
C LYS A 19 -1.01 -33.32 8.75
N LEU A 20 -0.01 -33.37 7.90
CA LEU A 20 -0.10 -33.12 6.47
C LEU A 20 0.09 -34.43 5.74
N THR A 21 -0.87 -34.81 4.90
CA THR A 21 -0.71 -35.94 3.99
C THR A 21 -0.10 -35.43 2.70
N LEU A 22 1.14 -35.80 2.44
CA LEU A 22 1.84 -35.53 1.19
C LEU A 22 1.75 -36.75 0.30
N ARG A 23 1.54 -36.55 -1.00
CA ARG A 23 1.40 -37.63 -1.97
C ARG A 23 2.19 -37.34 -3.23
N ASP A 24 2.85 -38.36 -3.75
CA ASP A 24 3.39 -38.39 -5.10
C ASP A 24 2.79 -39.58 -5.86
N LYS A 25 3.37 -39.94 -7.01
CA LYS A 25 2.92 -41.08 -7.81
C LYS A 25 3.18 -42.44 -7.14
N ASP A 26 4.17 -42.52 -6.25
CA ASP A 26 4.72 -43.76 -5.69
C ASP A 26 4.14 -44.06 -4.30
N GLY A 27 3.57 -43.05 -3.61
CA GLY A 27 2.84 -43.26 -2.37
C GLY A 27 2.46 -41.98 -1.63
N SER A 28 2.01 -42.17 -0.39
CA SER A 28 1.69 -41.07 0.53
C SER A 28 2.56 -41.17 1.79
N ARG A 29 2.91 -40.03 2.38
CA ARG A 29 3.51 -39.95 3.71
C ARG A 29 2.85 -38.86 4.54
N GLU A 30 2.83 -39.05 5.85
CA GLU A 30 2.39 -38.03 6.80
C GLU A 30 3.59 -37.24 7.33
N VAL A 31 3.43 -35.92 7.44
CA VAL A 31 4.39 -35.02 8.07
C VAL A 31 3.65 -34.18 9.09
N GLN A 32 4.23 -34.01 10.28
CA GLN A 32 3.69 -33.08 11.27
C GLN A 32 4.16 -31.65 10.94
N MET A 33 3.26 -30.68 11.01
CA MET A 33 3.64 -29.27 10.90
C MET A 33 4.23 -28.81 12.24
N ASP A 34 5.56 -28.73 12.29
CA ASP A 34 6.35 -28.25 13.41
C ASP A 34 7.42 -27.24 12.93
N ASP A 35 8.42 -26.96 13.76
CA ASP A 35 9.51 -26.03 13.42
C ASP A 35 10.44 -26.54 12.31
N SER A 36 10.41 -27.82 11.97
CA SER A 36 11.20 -28.39 10.87
C SER A 36 10.49 -28.26 9.52
N PHE A 37 9.18 -28.00 9.49
CA PHE A 37 8.40 -27.97 8.26
C PHE A 37 8.78 -26.81 7.32
N PHE A 38 9.08 -25.63 7.88
CA PHE A 38 9.50 -24.45 7.12
C PHE A 38 11.02 -24.35 7.08
N THR A 39 11.62 -24.75 5.97
CA THR A 39 13.08 -24.88 5.83
C THR A 39 13.78 -23.60 5.37
N GLY A 40 13.02 -22.56 5.02
CA GLY A 40 13.54 -21.26 4.59
C GLY A 40 12.46 -20.38 3.98
N TYR A 41 12.83 -19.18 3.54
CA TYR A 41 11.89 -18.20 2.97
C TYR A 41 11.08 -18.83 1.82
N ARG A 42 9.75 -18.91 2.00
CA ARG A 42 8.81 -19.55 1.07
C ARG A 42 9.16 -21.00 0.68
N LYS A 43 9.85 -21.74 1.55
CA LYS A 43 10.24 -23.15 1.35
C LYS A 43 9.66 -24.05 2.43
N THR A 44 9.44 -25.32 2.07
CA THR A 44 8.91 -26.35 2.96
C THR A 44 9.72 -27.64 2.82
N THR A 45 9.43 -28.66 3.64
CA THR A 45 10.00 -30.01 3.54
C THR A 45 9.39 -30.88 2.42
N VAL A 46 8.40 -30.35 1.69
CA VAL A 46 7.72 -31.07 0.62
C VAL A 46 8.65 -31.23 -0.59
N ARG A 47 8.75 -32.46 -1.12
CA ARG A 47 9.62 -32.77 -2.26
C ARG A 47 8.99 -32.24 -3.56
N PRO A 48 9.79 -31.92 -4.60
CA PRO A 48 9.26 -31.36 -5.85
C PRO A 48 8.17 -32.20 -6.55
N GLN A 49 8.21 -33.53 -6.38
CA GLN A 49 7.21 -34.46 -6.93
C GLN A 49 5.97 -34.65 -6.04
N GLU A 50 5.96 -34.08 -4.83
CA GLU A 50 4.86 -34.24 -3.88
C GLU A 50 3.88 -33.08 -3.96
N ILE A 51 2.60 -33.41 -3.75
CA ILE A 51 1.53 -32.45 -3.51
C ILE A 51 0.97 -32.64 -2.11
N LEU A 52 0.39 -31.56 -1.56
CA LEU A 52 -0.39 -31.63 -0.33
C LEU A 52 -1.79 -32.17 -0.66
N LEU A 53 -2.13 -33.35 -0.14
CA LEU A 53 -3.43 -33.98 -0.34
C LEU A 53 -4.46 -33.52 0.70
N SER A 54 -4.06 -33.49 1.98
CA SER A 54 -4.97 -33.12 3.08
C SER A 54 -4.21 -32.58 4.28
N ILE A 55 -4.93 -31.81 5.10
CA ILE A 55 -4.48 -31.32 6.41
C ILE A 55 -5.46 -31.89 7.45
N LEU A 56 -4.94 -32.67 8.40
CA LEU A 56 -5.69 -33.11 9.56
C LEU A 56 -5.47 -32.11 10.70
N ILE A 57 -6.50 -31.32 10.99
CA ILE A 57 -6.55 -30.42 12.13
C ILE A 57 -7.11 -31.22 13.33
N PRO A 58 -6.34 -31.41 14.41
CA PRO A 58 -6.79 -32.23 15.52
C PRO A 58 -7.84 -31.50 16.37
N TYR A 59 -8.76 -32.26 16.97
CA TYR A 59 -9.56 -31.77 18.08
C TYR A 59 -8.66 -31.43 19.27
N SER A 60 -9.04 -30.41 20.05
CA SER A 60 -8.37 -30.11 21.31
C SER A 60 -8.56 -31.26 22.31
N LYS A 61 -7.52 -31.51 23.11
CA LYS A 61 -7.62 -32.46 24.23
C LYS A 61 -8.24 -31.78 25.45
N LYS A 62 -8.69 -32.58 26.42
CA LYS A 62 -9.06 -32.08 27.75
C LYS A 62 -7.88 -31.32 28.35
N CYS A 63 -8.15 -30.17 28.98
CA CYS A 63 -7.14 -29.27 29.58
C CYS A 63 -6.17 -28.63 28.55
N GLN A 64 -6.51 -28.62 27.26
CA GLN A 64 -5.77 -27.87 26.24
C GLN A 64 -6.54 -26.62 25.83
N PHE A 65 -5.86 -25.48 25.82
CA PHE A 65 -6.42 -24.21 25.37
C PHE A 65 -5.58 -23.63 24.25
N VAL A 66 -6.25 -23.14 23.21
CA VAL A 66 -5.62 -22.55 22.05
C VAL A 66 -6.24 -21.17 21.82
N SER A 67 -5.40 -20.19 21.52
CA SER A 67 -5.82 -18.86 21.04
C SER A 67 -4.97 -18.46 19.84
N ALA A 68 -5.56 -17.68 18.94
CA ALA A 68 -4.89 -17.10 17.79
C ALA A 68 -5.12 -15.59 17.77
N PHE A 69 -4.14 -14.84 17.30
CA PHE A 69 -4.14 -13.38 17.29
C PHE A 69 -3.52 -12.87 16.00
N LYS A 70 -4.03 -11.73 15.53
CA LYS A 70 -3.52 -11.01 14.38
C LYS A 70 -3.48 -9.54 14.70
N GLN A 71 -2.37 -8.88 14.35
CA GLN A 71 -2.26 -7.44 14.31
C GLN A 71 -1.84 -7.00 12.90
N SER A 72 -2.60 -6.08 12.34
CA SER A 72 -2.39 -5.46 11.02
C SER A 72 -2.78 -3.98 11.06
N PRO A 73 -2.34 -3.16 10.08
CA PRO A 73 -2.75 -1.75 9.97
C PRO A 73 -4.27 -1.55 9.94
N ARG A 74 -5.00 -2.40 9.22
CA ARG A 74 -6.48 -2.48 9.26
C ARG A 74 -6.95 -3.88 9.70
N ARG A 75 -8.16 -3.96 10.27
CA ARG A 75 -8.68 -5.21 10.87
C ARG A 75 -8.92 -6.32 9.84
N GLU A 76 -9.41 -5.94 8.67
CA GLU A 76 -9.84 -6.86 7.61
C GLU A 76 -9.03 -6.65 6.34
N ASP A 77 -8.88 -7.71 5.53
CA ASP A 77 -8.19 -7.68 4.23
C ASP A 77 -6.76 -7.10 4.28
N ASP A 78 -5.97 -7.43 5.31
CA ASP A 78 -4.63 -6.87 5.44
C ASP A 78 -3.58 -7.91 5.78
N ILE A 79 -2.34 -7.58 5.42
CA ILE A 79 -1.16 -8.32 5.76
C ILE A 79 -0.85 -8.11 7.25
N SER A 80 -0.60 -9.22 7.94
CA SER A 80 -0.23 -9.21 9.35
C SER A 80 1.15 -8.59 9.56
N ILE A 81 1.25 -7.66 10.52
CA ILE A 81 2.52 -7.16 11.07
C ILE A 81 3.11 -8.26 11.95
N VAL A 82 2.31 -8.74 12.91
CA VAL A 82 2.59 -9.93 13.71
C VAL A 82 1.30 -10.74 13.77
N THR A 83 1.42 -12.04 13.54
CA THR A 83 0.36 -13.01 13.73
C THR A 83 0.88 -14.10 14.66
N ALA A 84 0.05 -14.57 15.59
CA ALA A 84 0.48 -15.50 16.61
C ALA A 84 -0.59 -16.53 16.90
N ALA A 85 -0.17 -17.74 17.24
CA ALA A 85 -1.04 -18.75 17.81
C ALA A 85 -0.33 -19.41 18.97
N MET A 86 -1.10 -19.77 20.00
CA MET A 86 -0.56 -20.28 21.25
C MET A 86 -1.42 -21.44 21.72
N SER A 87 -0.78 -22.51 22.18
CA SER A 87 -1.43 -23.70 22.74
C SER A 87 -0.78 -24.03 24.08
N ALA A 88 -1.58 -24.10 25.14
CA ALA A 88 -1.16 -24.53 26.47
C ALA A 88 -1.96 -25.77 26.89
N MET A 89 -1.27 -26.79 27.36
CA MET A 89 -1.85 -28.00 27.94
C MET A 89 -1.44 -28.10 29.40
N PHE A 90 -2.39 -28.44 30.26
CA PHE A 90 -2.16 -28.55 31.70
C PHE A 90 -2.18 -29.99 32.18
N SER A 91 -1.47 -30.26 33.27
CA SER A 91 -1.61 -31.54 33.98
C SER A 91 -3.04 -31.66 34.53
N PRO A 92 -3.70 -32.84 34.42
CA PRO A 92 -5.11 -32.97 34.77
C PRO A 92 -5.41 -32.48 36.20
N GLY A 93 -6.40 -31.60 36.34
CA GLY A 93 -6.83 -31.07 37.64
C GLY A 93 -5.86 -30.04 38.25
N THR A 94 -4.93 -29.48 37.47
CA THR A 94 -3.96 -28.48 37.93
C THR A 94 -3.83 -27.34 36.91
N ASP A 95 -3.14 -26.28 37.32
CA ASP A 95 -2.66 -25.16 36.49
C ASP A 95 -1.16 -25.28 36.16
N ILE A 96 -0.60 -26.50 36.27
CA ILE A 96 0.80 -26.80 35.93
C ILE A 96 0.93 -27.10 34.44
N VAL A 97 1.79 -26.34 33.76
CA VAL A 97 2.03 -26.45 32.31
C VAL A 97 2.68 -27.79 31.97
N LYS A 98 2.00 -28.58 31.14
CA LYS A 98 2.47 -29.88 30.61
C LYS A 98 3.05 -29.77 29.20
N ASP A 99 2.45 -28.95 28.34
CA ASP A 99 2.94 -28.63 27.00
C ASP A 99 2.61 -27.18 26.69
N LEU A 100 3.53 -26.47 26.04
CA LEU A 100 3.36 -25.08 25.63
C LEU A 100 3.96 -24.92 24.24
N ARG A 101 3.19 -24.30 23.33
CA ARG A 101 3.62 -23.98 21.98
C ARG A 101 3.22 -22.56 21.66
N LEU A 102 4.20 -21.74 21.30
CA LEU A 102 4.02 -20.33 20.97
C LEU A 102 4.55 -20.12 19.56
N SER A 103 3.67 -19.93 18.58
CA SER A 103 4.06 -19.71 17.19
C SER A 103 3.80 -18.28 16.75
N TYR A 104 4.73 -17.74 15.97
CA TYR A 104 4.69 -16.37 15.45
C TYR A 104 4.99 -16.32 13.96
N GLY A 105 4.25 -15.49 13.24
CA GLY A 105 4.55 -14.99 11.91
C GLY A 105 4.88 -13.50 11.95
N GLY A 106 5.63 -13.01 10.97
CA GLY A 106 6.12 -11.61 10.91
C GLY A 106 7.36 -11.32 11.78
N MET A 107 7.86 -12.33 12.51
CA MET A 107 9.05 -12.23 13.38
C MET A 107 10.30 -12.88 12.80
N ALA A 108 10.21 -13.52 11.64
CA ALA A 108 11.34 -14.14 10.95
C ALA A 108 11.01 -14.31 9.45
N PRO A 109 11.96 -14.73 8.60
CA PRO A 109 11.70 -15.09 7.20
C PRO A 109 10.82 -16.35 7.01
N VAL A 110 10.39 -16.99 8.10
CA VAL A 110 9.46 -18.13 8.13
C VAL A 110 8.56 -18.01 9.36
N THR A 111 7.51 -18.83 9.44
CA THR A 111 6.76 -19.01 10.69
C THR A 111 7.63 -19.78 11.69
N VAL A 112 7.70 -19.32 12.94
CA VAL A 112 8.62 -19.86 13.97
C VAL A 112 7.87 -20.30 15.23
N LEU A 113 8.52 -21.15 16.03
CA LEU A 113 8.12 -21.49 17.40
C LEU A 113 9.11 -20.86 18.39
N ALA A 114 8.61 -20.24 19.47
CA ALA A 114 9.41 -19.79 20.60
C ALA A 114 9.79 -20.97 21.51
N LYS A 115 10.66 -21.86 21.00
CA LYS A 115 10.98 -23.14 21.67
C LYS A 115 11.74 -22.92 22.97
N LYS A 116 12.63 -21.92 23.03
CA LYS A 116 13.42 -21.67 24.23
C LYS A 116 12.52 -21.20 25.36
N THR A 117 11.64 -20.24 25.09
CA THR A 117 10.65 -19.79 26.07
C THR A 117 9.69 -20.91 26.44
N ALA A 118 9.12 -21.63 25.46
CA ALA A 118 8.18 -22.71 25.75
C ALA A 118 8.77 -23.79 26.66
N ASN A 119 9.99 -24.25 26.38
CA ASN A 119 10.68 -25.27 27.19
C ASN A 119 10.97 -24.79 28.61
N ARG A 120 11.32 -23.51 28.77
CA ARG A 120 11.61 -22.89 30.07
C ARG A 120 10.39 -22.85 30.99
N LEU A 121 9.19 -22.77 30.42
CA LEU A 121 7.93 -22.66 31.17
C LEU A 121 7.27 -24.01 31.46
N LEU A 122 7.81 -25.12 30.97
CA LEU A 122 7.28 -26.46 31.28
C LEU A 122 7.40 -26.75 32.78
N GLY A 123 6.33 -27.32 33.36
CA GLY A 123 6.25 -27.63 34.79
C GLY A 123 6.01 -26.41 35.70
N ARG A 124 5.93 -25.20 35.15
CA ARG A 124 5.60 -23.99 35.92
C ARG A 124 4.09 -23.89 36.14
N GLN A 125 3.72 -23.23 37.24
CA GLN A 125 2.33 -22.88 37.55
C GLN A 125 1.88 -21.67 36.71
N TRP A 126 0.64 -21.65 36.24
CA TRP A 126 0.08 -20.54 35.45
C TRP A 126 -0.27 -19.32 36.32
N GLY A 127 0.75 -18.53 36.68
CA GLY A 127 0.62 -17.31 37.49
C GLY A 127 1.58 -16.19 37.07
N GLU A 128 1.66 -15.13 37.88
CA GLU A 128 2.43 -13.91 37.54
C GLU A 128 3.93 -14.17 37.33
N GLU A 129 4.54 -15.06 38.10
CA GLU A 129 5.95 -15.43 37.91
C GLU A 129 6.20 -16.05 36.53
N LEU A 130 5.28 -16.93 36.07
CA LEU A 130 5.34 -17.51 34.72
C LEU A 130 5.20 -16.43 33.66
N LEU A 131 4.29 -15.48 33.86
CA LEU A 131 4.11 -14.35 32.93
C LEU A 131 5.38 -13.51 32.81
N GLN A 132 6.02 -13.13 33.92
CA GLN A 132 7.24 -12.34 33.91
C GLN A 132 8.39 -13.08 33.22
N GLU A 133 8.56 -14.36 33.52
CA GLU A 133 9.59 -15.20 32.91
C GLU A 133 9.35 -15.40 31.41
N ALA A 134 8.09 -15.58 31.01
CA ALA A 134 7.69 -15.68 29.61
C ALA A 134 8.00 -14.39 28.83
N CYS A 135 7.62 -13.23 29.38
CA CYS A 135 7.87 -11.95 28.73
C CYS A 135 9.36 -11.64 28.58
N SER A 136 10.16 -11.91 29.62
CA SER A 136 11.62 -11.74 29.57
C SER A 136 12.25 -12.68 28.54
N SER A 137 11.87 -13.97 28.54
CA SER A 137 12.42 -14.93 27.59
C SER A 137 11.99 -14.68 26.15
N LEU A 138 10.73 -14.25 25.92
CA LEU A 138 10.24 -13.89 24.58
C LEU A 138 10.96 -12.65 24.03
N ALA A 139 11.25 -11.65 24.87
CA ALA A 139 11.98 -10.46 24.44
C ALA A 139 13.39 -10.80 23.93
N GLU A 140 14.05 -11.78 24.54
CA GLU A 140 15.35 -12.29 24.09
C GLU A 140 15.22 -13.15 22.82
N GLU A 141 14.29 -14.12 22.81
CA GLU A 141 14.13 -15.09 21.72
C GLU A 141 13.57 -14.46 20.44
N MET A 142 12.70 -13.46 20.55
CA MET A 142 12.06 -12.75 19.43
C MET A 142 12.72 -11.40 19.11
N SER A 143 14.02 -11.29 19.42
CA SER A 143 14.81 -10.12 19.04
C SER A 143 14.93 -10.00 17.52
N LEU A 144 14.94 -8.76 17.03
CA LEU A 144 15.00 -8.42 15.61
C LEU A 144 16.10 -7.38 15.41
N ASP A 145 16.85 -7.52 14.32
CA ASP A 145 17.83 -6.51 13.93
C ASP A 145 17.13 -5.17 13.57
N PRO A 146 17.73 -4.01 13.86
CA PRO A 146 17.17 -2.71 13.46
C PRO A 146 16.88 -2.60 11.95
N SER A 147 17.61 -3.33 11.11
CA SER A 147 17.44 -3.41 9.65
C SER A 147 16.42 -4.46 9.19
N ALA A 148 15.73 -5.13 10.11
CA ALA A 148 14.80 -6.21 9.77
C ALA A 148 13.73 -5.73 8.76
N PRO A 149 13.50 -6.49 7.67
CA PRO A 149 12.48 -6.15 6.68
C PRO A 149 11.11 -5.93 7.31
N GLY A 150 10.39 -4.93 6.79
CA GLY A 150 9.11 -4.46 7.33
C GLY A 150 9.22 -3.41 8.46
N GLY A 151 10.42 -3.13 8.97
CA GLY A 151 10.64 -2.11 9.99
C GLY A 151 9.86 -2.39 11.28
N MET A 152 9.36 -1.33 11.93
CA MET A 152 8.51 -1.43 13.14
C MET A 152 9.06 -2.37 14.23
N VAL A 153 10.40 -2.44 14.36
CA VAL A 153 11.08 -3.48 15.15
C VAL A 153 10.60 -3.51 16.60
N THR A 154 10.64 -2.37 17.28
CA THR A 154 10.16 -2.24 18.66
C THR A 154 8.70 -2.62 18.79
N TYR A 155 7.86 -2.17 17.86
CA TYR A 155 6.43 -2.47 17.88
C TYR A 155 6.15 -3.98 17.71
N ARG A 156 6.82 -4.63 16.76
CA ARG A 156 6.71 -6.08 16.53
C ARG A 156 7.14 -6.89 17.75
N GLN A 157 8.25 -6.51 18.38
CA GLN A 157 8.71 -7.14 19.62
C GLN A 157 7.68 -6.98 20.73
N THR A 158 7.20 -5.76 20.99
CA THR A 158 6.15 -5.51 21.99
C THR A 158 4.90 -6.36 21.73
N LEU A 159 4.47 -6.49 20.47
CA LEU A 159 3.32 -7.34 20.13
C LEU A 159 3.53 -8.79 20.54
N THR A 160 4.72 -9.37 20.41
CA THR A 160 4.91 -10.77 20.83
C THR A 160 4.64 -10.99 22.32
N LEU A 161 4.97 -10.00 23.16
CA LEU A 161 4.73 -9.99 24.60
C LEU A 161 3.25 -9.70 24.89
N SER A 162 2.68 -8.66 24.27
CA SER A 162 1.27 -8.29 24.48
C SER A 162 0.30 -9.39 24.06
N LEU A 163 0.59 -10.11 22.97
CA LEU A 163 -0.22 -11.24 22.53
C LEU A 163 -0.10 -12.43 23.49
N PHE A 164 1.08 -12.66 24.08
CA PHE A 164 1.24 -13.66 25.13
C PHE A 164 0.48 -13.26 26.41
N TYR A 165 0.51 -11.98 26.79
CA TYR A 165 -0.27 -11.48 27.91
C TYR A 165 -1.78 -11.68 27.72
N LYS A 166 -2.31 -11.39 26.53
CA LYS A 166 -3.72 -11.71 26.19
C LYS A 166 -4.01 -13.19 26.31
N PHE A 167 -3.12 -14.05 25.83
CA PHE A 167 -3.24 -15.51 25.98
C PHE A 167 -3.24 -15.94 27.45
N TYR A 168 -2.32 -15.40 28.25
CA TYR A 168 -2.22 -15.63 29.69
C TYR A 168 -3.53 -15.35 30.42
N LEU A 169 -4.10 -14.15 30.23
CA LEU A 169 -5.37 -13.75 30.84
C LEU A 169 -6.54 -14.63 30.36
N THR A 170 -6.57 -14.94 29.06
CA THR A 170 -7.61 -15.80 28.47
C THR A 170 -7.58 -17.20 29.09
N VAL A 171 -6.39 -17.76 29.31
CA VAL A 171 -6.23 -19.08 29.93
C VAL A 171 -6.58 -19.05 31.41
N LEU A 172 -6.21 -18.01 32.16
CA LEU A 172 -6.64 -17.83 33.56
C LEU A 172 -8.17 -17.91 33.71
N GLN A 173 -8.91 -17.17 32.88
CA GLN A 173 -10.37 -17.22 32.89
C GLN A 173 -10.89 -18.63 32.59
N LYS A 174 -10.33 -19.31 31.58
CA LYS A 174 -10.75 -20.67 31.21
C LYS A 174 -10.43 -21.71 32.28
N LEU A 175 -9.29 -21.61 32.96
CA LEU A 175 -8.94 -22.48 34.09
C LEU A 175 -9.89 -22.26 35.26
N ARG A 176 -10.23 -21.00 35.58
CA ARG A 176 -11.20 -20.67 36.63
C ARG A 176 -12.60 -21.21 36.31
N LEU A 177 -13.05 -21.08 35.05
CA LEU A 177 -14.31 -21.68 34.60
C LEU A 177 -14.34 -23.22 34.71
N GLN A 178 -13.17 -23.87 34.76
CA GLN A 178 -13.05 -25.30 35.03
C GLN A 178 -12.99 -25.64 36.52
N GLY A 179 -13.15 -24.66 37.42
CA GLY A 179 -13.16 -24.84 38.87
C GLY A 179 -11.79 -24.91 39.52
N LEU A 180 -10.71 -24.53 38.81
CA LEU A 180 -9.38 -24.45 39.40
C LEU A 180 -9.22 -23.16 40.22
N SER A 181 -8.52 -23.27 41.36
CA SER A 181 -8.19 -22.14 42.23
C SER A 181 -7.01 -21.34 41.69
N VAL A 182 -7.24 -20.59 40.60
CA VAL A 182 -6.27 -19.66 40.00
C VAL A 182 -6.59 -18.21 40.34
N GLN A 183 -5.61 -17.32 40.20
CA GLN A 183 -5.78 -15.89 40.37
C GLN A 183 -6.88 -15.34 39.45
N GLU A 184 -7.69 -14.43 39.98
CA GLU A 184 -8.71 -13.73 39.20
C GLU A 184 -8.10 -12.73 38.24
N VAL A 185 -8.63 -12.66 37.02
CA VAL A 185 -8.33 -11.55 36.13
C VAL A 185 -9.02 -10.31 36.68
N SER A 186 -8.26 -9.23 36.91
CA SER A 186 -8.80 -7.98 37.44
C SER A 186 -9.85 -7.38 36.51
N SER A 187 -10.80 -6.64 37.07
CA SER A 187 -11.88 -5.97 36.32
C SER A 187 -11.35 -5.09 35.19
N GLU A 188 -10.21 -4.42 35.41
CA GLU A 188 -9.57 -3.51 34.46
C GLU A 188 -8.96 -4.25 33.27
N CYS A 189 -8.69 -5.56 33.42
CA CYS A 189 -8.05 -6.39 32.40
C CYS A 189 -9.03 -7.30 31.65
N LEU A 190 -10.30 -7.38 32.03
CA LEU A 190 -11.28 -8.27 31.39
C LEU A 190 -11.42 -8.00 29.89
N SER A 191 -11.49 -6.72 29.50
CA SER A 191 -11.62 -6.29 28.10
C SER A 191 -10.43 -6.73 27.23
N ALA A 192 -9.26 -7.00 27.81
CA ALA A 192 -8.09 -7.48 27.06
C ALA A 192 -8.30 -8.88 26.46
N THR A 193 -9.22 -9.66 27.04
CA THR A 193 -9.56 -11.04 26.61
C THR A 193 -10.76 -11.11 25.66
N GLU A 194 -11.45 -10.00 25.46
CA GLU A 194 -12.61 -9.96 24.56
C GLU A 194 -12.20 -10.18 23.11
N ILE A 195 -13.03 -10.93 22.40
CA ILE A 195 -12.90 -11.11 20.95
C ILE A 195 -13.57 -9.91 20.29
N TYR A 196 -12.91 -9.34 19.31
CA TYR A 196 -13.52 -8.27 18.54
C TYR A 196 -14.77 -8.76 17.80
N HIS A 197 -15.85 -8.00 17.92
CA HIS A 197 -17.05 -8.16 17.14
C HIS A 197 -17.26 -6.91 16.27
N PRO A 198 -17.45 -7.05 14.95
CA PRO A 198 -17.74 -5.91 14.10
C PRO A 198 -19.07 -5.29 14.51
N GLU A 199 -19.05 -3.98 14.77
CA GLU A 199 -20.26 -3.23 15.07
C GLU A 199 -21.03 -2.98 13.77
N THR A 200 -22.36 -3.11 13.83
CA THR A 200 -23.21 -2.72 12.69
C THR A 200 -23.27 -1.19 12.64
N PRO A 201 -22.90 -0.56 11.52
CA PRO A 201 -22.91 0.89 11.42
C PRO A 201 -24.34 1.43 11.54
N SER A 202 -24.53 2.46 12.36
CA SER A 202 -25.78 3.22 12.49
C SER A 202 -25.51 4.69 12.15
N SER A 203 -26.40 5.33 11.39
CA SER A 203 -26.19 6.71 10.91
C SER A 203 -27.48 7.52 10.87
N ILE A 204 -27.37 8.83 11.11
CA ILE A 204 -28.45 9.81 11.02
C ILE A 204 -27.94 10.96 10.13
N GLN A 205 -28.72 11.34 9.12
CA GLN A 205 -28.45 12.52 8.29
C GLN A 205 -29.53 13.56 8.51
N VAL A 206 -29.13 14.79 8.88
CA VAL A 206 -30.03 15.93 9.07
C VAL A 206 -29.60 17.03 8.10
N TYR A 207 -30.55 17.53 7.32
CA TYR A 207 -30.34 18.62 6.37
C TYR A 207 -31.54 19.57 6.35
N GLN A 208 -31.33 20.80 5.88
CA GLN A 208 -32.39 21.79 5.75
C GLN A 208 -33.31 21.43 4.57
N ALA A 209 -34.62 21.36 4.81
CA ALA A 209 -35.60 21.21 3.76
C ALA A 209 -35.72 22.50 2.92
N VAL A 210 -36.11 22.35 1.66
CA VAL A 210 -36.43 23.50 0.80
C VAL A 210 -37.62 24.31 1.35
N PRO A 211 -37.72 25.62 1.07
CA PRO A 211 -38.84 26.44 1.50
C PRO A 211 -40.20 25.87 1.08
N GLU A 212 -41.20 26.06 1.94
CA GLU A 212 -42.59 25.74 1.60
C GLU A 212 -43.04 26.54 0.36
N GLY A 213 -43.66 25.87 -0.60
CA GLY A 213 -44.11 26.49 -1.84
C GLY A 213 -43.05 26.59 -2.95
N GLN A 214 -41.80 26.14 -2.73
CA GLN A 214 -40.83 26.01 -3.82
C GLN A 214 -41.38 25.10 -4.93
N ASN A 215 -41.28 25.55 -6.18
CA ASN A 215 -41.75 24.82 -7.35
C ASN A 215 -41.18 23.38 -7.37
N GLN A 216 -41.99 22.39 -7.76
CA GLN A 216 -41.56 20.99 -7.85
C GLN A 216 -40.48 20.79 -8.91
N ASP A 217 -40.49 21.58 -9.99
CA ASP A 217 -39.48 21.55 -11.06
C ASP A 217 -38.17 22.25 -10.64
N ASP A 218 -38.22 23.08 -9.60
CA ASP A 218 -37.01 23.67 -9.00
C ASP A 218 -36.35 22.65 -8.07
N MET A 219 -35.29 22.03 -8.58
CA MET A 219 -34.52 20.98 -7.90
C MET A 219 -33.45 21.52 -6.95
N VAL A 220 -33.20 22.84 -6.91
CA VAL A 220 -32.13 23.42 -6.08
C VAL A 220 -32.45 23.18 -4.60
N GLY A 221 -31.48 22.63 -3.85
CA GLY A 221 -31.65 22.29 -2.43
C GLY A 221 -32.35 20.94 -2.16
N ARG A 222 -32.81 20.21 -3.19
CA ARG A 222 -33.42 18.89 -3.03
C ARG A 222 -32.37 17.77 -3.07
N PRO A 223 -32.57 16.65 -2.35
CA PRO A 223 -31.65 15.51 -2.34
C PRO A 223 -31.80 14.64 -3.59
N ILE A 224 -31.49 15.20 -4.76
CA ILE A 224 -31.61 14.49 -6.03
C ILE A 224 -30.47 13.47 -6.16
N MET A 225 -30.84 12.24 -6.51
CA MET A 225 -29.88 11.19 -6.82
C MET A 225 -28.94 11.61 -7.97
N HIS A 226 -27.67 11.23 -7.86
CA HIS A 226 -26.70 11.47 -8.94
C HIS A 226 -27.21 10.92 -10.28
N LEU A 227 -27.18 11.73 -11.35
CA LEU A 227 -27.83 11.42 -12.63
C LEU A 227 -27.31 10.16 -13.33
N SER A 228 -26.09 9.72 -13.01
CA SER A 228 -25.51 8.47 -13.55
C SER A 228 -25.50 7.31 -12.54
N ALA A 229 -26.11 7.46 -11.35
CA ALA A 229 -26.04 6.44 -10.29
C ALA A 229 -26.52 5.06 -10.74
N LEU A 230 -27.66 5.00 -11.44
CA LEU A 230 -28.19 3.73 -11.94
C LEU A 230 -27.25 3.08 -12.95
N LYS A 231 -26.67 3.87 -13.87
CA LYS A 231 -25.68 3.37 -14.85
C LYS A 231 -24.40 2.87 -14.18
N GLN A 232 -24.00 3.49 -13.08
CA GLN A 232 -22.85 3.04 -12.29
C GLN A 232 -23.16 1.72 -11.59
N ALA A 233 -24.36 1.58 -11.03
CA ALA A 233 -24.79 0.35 -10.36
C ALA A 233 -24.98 -0.84 -11.33
N THR A 234 -25.34 -0.58 -12.60
CA THR A 234 -25.53 -1.60 -13.64
C THR A 234 -24.27 -1.92 -14.46
N GLY A 235 -23.20 -1.13 -14.32
CA GLY A 235 -22.00 -1.23 -15.15
C GLY A 235 -22.15 -0.63 -16.56
N GLU A 236 -23.21 0.11 -16.84
CA GLU A 236 -23.45 0.77 -18.14
C GLU A 236 -22.76 2.14 -18.26
N ALA A 237 -22.23 2.68 -17.14
CA ALA A 237 -21.49 3.93 -17.14
C ALA A 237 -20.09 3.74 -17.76
N VAL A 238 -19.92 4.13 -19.01
CA VAL A 238 -18.63 4.07 -19.73
C VAL A 238 -17.55 4.99 -19.12
N TYR A 239 -16.50 4.42 -18.54
CA TYR A 239 -15.26 5.10 -18.16
C TYR A 239 -14.26 5.10 -19.33
N CYS A 240 -13.06 5.65 -19.15
CA CYS A 240 -12.16 5.89 -20.30
C CYS A 240 -11.66 4.58 -20.94
N ASP A 241 -11.33 3.56 -20.13
CA ASP A 241 -10.90 2.25 -20.66
C ASP A 241 -12.08 1.40 -21.18
N ASP A 242 -13.32 1.76 -20.83
CA ASP A 242 -14.53 1.10 -21.35
C ASP A 242 -14.86 1.55 -22.78
N VAL A 243 -14.16 2.56 -23.31
CA VAL A 243 -14.33 2.97 -24.71
C VAL A 243 -13.95 1.81 -25.62
N PRO A 244 -14.81 1.41 -26.59
CA PRO A 244 -14.52 0.29 -27.48
C PRO A 244 -13.19 0.45 -28.22
N LEU A 245 -12.50 -0.67 -28.40
CA LEU A 245 -11.21 -0.71 -29.09
C LEU A 245 -11.37 -0.37 -30.58
N TYR A 246 -10.43 0.41 -31.11
CA TYR A 246 -10.25 0.50 -32.56
C TYR A 246 -9.54 -0.75 -33.09
N GLU A 247 -9.82 -1.14 -34.33
CA GLU A 247 -9.23 -2.35 -34.95
C GLU A 247 -7.70 -2.30 -35.00
N ASN A 248 -7.12 -1.12 -35.22
CA ASN A 248 -5.68 -0.90 -35.29
C ASN A 248 -5.09 -0.25 -34.03
N GLU A 249 -5.81 -0.26 -32.91
CA GLU A 249 -5.34 0.29 -31.64
C GLU A 249 -4.09 -0.45 -31.11
N LEU A 250 -3.25 0.28 -30.39
CA LEU A 250 -2.05 -0.24 -29.73
C LEU A 250 -2.08 0.08 -28.24
N TYR A 251 -1.29 -0.67 -27.47
CA TYR A 251 -1.11 -0.47 -26.05
C TYR A 251 0.28 0.06 -25.76
N LEU A 252 0.38 0.89 -24.73
CA LEU A 252 1.62 1.48 -24.27
C LEU A 252 1.91 1.08 -22.82
N ALA A 253 3.17 0.79 -22.52
CA ALA A 253 3.69 0.62 -21.16
C ALA A 253 4.86 1.57 -20.94
N LEU A 254 4.96 2.12 -19.73
CA LEU A 254 6.00 3.09 -19.39
C LEU A 254 7.30 2.40 -18.99
N ILE A 255 8.43 3.06 -19.27
CA ILE A 255 9.75 2.70 -18.75
C ILE A 255 10.13 3.79 -17.76
N THR A 256 10.22 3.45 -16.47
CA THR A 256 10.47 4.42 -15.40
C THR A 256 11.81 4.19 -14.70
N SER A 257 12.34 5.25 -14.11
CA SER A 257 13.57 5.22 -13.33
C SER A 257 13.43 4.31 -12.11
N THR A 258 14.45 3.48 -11.89
CA THR A 258 14.62 2.70 -10.66
C THR A 258 15.55 3.38 -9.65
N LYS A 259 15.98 4.63 -9.92
CA LYS A 259 16.93 5.39 -9.11
C LYS A 259 16.35 6.76 -8.73
N ALA A 260 16.57 7.16 -7.48
CA ALA A 260 16.07 8.45 -6.97
C ALA A 260 16.77 9.65 -7.62
N HIS A 261 18.07 9.54 -7.91
CA HIS A 261 18.83 10.57 -8.61
C HIS A 261 20.02 9.92 -9.32
N ALA A 262 20.10 10.02 -10.64
CA ALA A 262 21.18 9.40 -11.42
C ALA A 262 21.32 9.99 -12.81
N ARG A 263 22.52 9.90 -13.41
CA ARG A 263 22.69 10.08 -14.86
C ARG A 263 22.35 8.80 -15.60
N ILE A 264 21.70 8.93 -16.75
CA ILE A 264 21.45 7.82 -17.66
C ILE A 264 22.69 7.68 -18.55
N LEU A 265 23.42 6.57 -18.41
CA LEU A 265 24.61 6.30 -19.21
C LEU A 265 24.25 5.67 -20.56
N SER A 266 23.31 4.72 -20.54
CA SER A 266 22.82 4.04 -21.73
C SER A 266 21.46 3.39 -21.50
N VAL A 267 20.71 3.20 -22.59
CA VAL A 267 19.45 2.46 -22.63
C VAL A 267 19.54 1.39 -23.71
N ASP A 268 19.46 0.13 -23.32
CA ASP A 268 19.47 -1.03 -24.21
C ASP A 268 18.05 -1.59 -24.35
N ILE A 269 17.53 -1.51 -25.58
CA ILE A 269 16.19 -1.98 -25.96
C ILE A 269 16.21 -3.30 -26.72
N SER A 270 17.38 -3.90 -26.96
CA SER A 270 17.53 -5.07 -27.85
C SER A 270 16.66 -6.25 -27.45
N ALA A 271 16.50 -6.51 -26.15
CA ALA A 271 15.62 -7.56 -25.63
C ALA A 271 14.14 -7.20 -25.74
N ALA A 272 13.79 -5.91 -25.61
CA ALA A 272 12.42 -5.44 -25.75
C ALA A 272 11.95 -5.53 -27.21
N GLU A 273 12.79 -5.18 -28.18
CA GLU A 273 12.47 -5.27 -29.62
C GLU A 273 12.22 -6.70 -30.10
N GLN A 274 12.80 -7.69 -29.41
CA GLN A 274 12.59 -9.11 -29.71
C GLN A 274 11.32 -9.68 -29.06
N CYS A 275 10.65 -8.92 -28.19
CA CYS A 275 9.41 -9.37 -27.57
C CYS A 275 8.27 -9.42 -28.60
N PRO A 276 7.40 -10.45 -28.55
CA PRO A 276 6.25 -10.54 -29.45
C PRO A 276 5.38 -9.28 -29.39
N GLY A 277 4.88 -8.85 -30.55
CA GLY A 277 3.89 -7.77 -30.65
C GLY A 277 4.44 -6.35 -30.45
N VAL A 278 5.72 -6.19 -30.13
CA VAL A 278 6.34 -4.86 -29.96
C VAL A 278 6.42 -4.14 -31.30
N VAL A 279 5.95 -2.89 -31.32
CA VAL A 279 5.96 -2.01 -32.49
C VAL A 279 7.14 -1.05 -32.44
N CYS A 280 7.35 -0.37 -31.31
CA CYS A 280 8.49 0.51 -31.11
C CYS A 280 8.73 0.85 -29.63
N CYS A 281 9.91 1.40 -29.36
CA CYS A 281 10.20 2.13 -28.12
C CYS A 281 10.32 3.64 -28.40
N LEU A 282 9.96 4.45 -27.42
CA LEU A 282 9.93 5.91 -27.46
C LEU A 282 10.77 6.50 -26.34
N PHE A 283 11.49 7.57 -26.64
CA PHE A 283 12.31 8.33 -25.71
C PHE A 283 12.22 9.83 -26.01
N ALA A 284 12.94 10.67 -25.26
CA ALA A 284 12.95 12.13 -25.43
C ALA A 284 13.16 12.60 -26.89
N ARG A 285 14.02 11.92 -27.66
CA ARG A 285 14.28 12.21 -29.08
C ARG A 285 13.08 12.04 -30.01
N ASP A 286 12.06 11.30 -29.57
CA ASP A 286 10.85 11.02 -30.34
C ASP A 286 9.74 12.06 -30.11
N VAL A 287 9.96 13.02 -29.18
CA VAL A 287 9.05 14.14 -28.95
C VAL A 287 9.26 15.17 -30.08
N PRO A 288 8.28 15.39 -30.98
CA PRO A 288 8.48 16.23 -32.16
C PRO A 288 8.46 17.73 -31.85
N GLY A 289 7.80 18.14 -30.77
CA GLY A 289 7.75 19.52 -30.28
C GLY A 289 8.73 19.75 -29.13
N SER A 290 8.20 20.10 -27.97
CA SER A 290 9.01 20.37 -26.77
C SER A 290 8.94 19.23 -25.76
N ASN A 291 10.10 18.72 -25.34
CA ASN A 291 10.20 17.78 -24.23
C ASN A 291 9.95 18.45 -22.85
N ILE A 292 9.95 19.78 -22.77
CA ILE A 292 9.67 20.55 -21.54
C ILE A 292 8.15 20.66 -21.31
N THR A 293 7.69 20.18 -20.16
CA THR A 293 6.28 20.12 -19.74
C THR A 293 6.10 20.52 -18.27
N GLY A 294 4.90 20.31 -17.72
CA GLY A 294 4.58 20.62 -16.32
C GLY A 294 4.10 22.06 -16.13
N VAL A 295 3.40 22.29 -15.02
CA VAL A 295 2.73 23.58 -14.73
C VAL A 295 3.73 24.74 -14.65
N ARG A 296 4.93 24.49 -14.12
CA ARG A 296 6.03 25.48 -14.04
C ARG A 296 7.05 25.35 -15.18
N GLN A 297 6.81 24.48 -16.17
CA GLN A 297 7.73 24.20 -17.27
C GLN A 297 9.10 23.67 -16.81
N ASP A 298 9.11 22.89 -15.74
CA ASP A 298 10.27 22.32 -15.05
C ASP A 298 10.24 20.78 -15.04
N GLU A 299 9.33 20.16 -15.78
CA GLU A 299 9.23 18.72 -15.94
C GLU A 299 9.57 18.29 -17.38
N THR A 300 9.78 16.99 -17.58
CA THR A 300 10.04 16.41 -18.91
C THR A 300 8.94 15.44 -19.32
N VAL A 301 8.65 15.33 -20.62
CA VAL A 301 7.77 14.26 -21.14
C VAL A 301 8.48 12.92 -21.00
N PHE A 302 9.75 12.87 -21.40
CA PHE A 302 10.67 11.78 -21.12
C PHE A 302 11.99 12.33 -20.55
N ALA A 303 12.53 11.65 -19.54
CA ALA A 303 13.83 11.97 -18.97
C ALA A 303 14.91 12.01 -20.07
N ASP A 304 15.78 13.02 -20.00
CA ASP A 304 16.90 13.19 -20.93
C ASP A 304 18.19 13.42 -20.15
N GLY A 305 19.13 12.49 -20.29
CA GLY A 305 20.43 12.50 -19.59
C GLY A 305 20.40 12.21 -18.08
N GLN A 306 19.34 12.55 -17.36
CA GLN A 306 19.26 12.43 -15.90
C GLN A 306 17.85 12.10 -15.41
N VAL A 307 17.78 11.33 -14.32
CA VAL A 307 16.55 11.01 -13.59
C VAL A 307 16.60 11.61 -12.18
N THR A 308 15.46 12.07 -11.69
CA THR A 308 15.33 12.87 -10.45
C THR A 308 14.35 12.30 -9.42
N CYS A 309 13.74 11.16 -9.72
CA CYS A 309 12.99 10.36 -8.76
C CYS A 309 12.87 8.91 -9.25
N VAL A 310 12.60 7.97 -8.34
CA VAL A 310 12.09 6.65 -8.72
C VAL A 310 10.70 6.87 -9.30
N GLY A 311 10.41 6.32 -10.48
CA GLY A 311 9.18 6.60 -11.22
C GLY A 311 9.30 7.67 -12.30
N HIS A 312 10.41 8.42 -12.39
CA HIS A 312 10.63 9.37 -13.49
C HIS A 312 10.57 8.62 -14.84
N ILE A 313 9.66 9.00 -15.73
CA ILE A 313 9.46 8.33 -17.02
C ILE A 313 10.66 8.59 -17.93
N ILE A 314 11.35 7.54 -18.34
CA ILE A 314 12.51 7.57 -19.24
C ILE A 314 12.08 7.33 -20.68
N GLY A 315 11.07 6.48 -20.87
CA GLY A 315 10.59 6.10 -22.19
C GLY A 315 9.28 5.34 -22.12
N ALA A 316 8.87 4.80 -23.25
CA ALA A 316 7.70 3.94 -23.36
C ALA A 316 7.91 2.83 -24.40
N VAL A 317 7.22 1.70 -24.22
CA VAL A 317 7.12 0.64 -25.22
C VAL A 317 5.69 0.59 -25.73
N VAL A 318 5.54 0.50 -27.05
CA VAL A 318 4.24 0.33 -27.72
C VAL A 318 4.16 -1.07 -28.33
N ALA A 319 3.06 -1.77 -28.08
CA ALA A 319 2.82 -3.12 -28.59
C ALA A 319 1.34 -3.34 -28.96
N ASP A 320 1.04 -4.47 -29.60
CA ASP A 320 -0.32 -4.90 -29.99
C ASP A 320 -1.23 -5.30 -28.81
N SER A 321 -0.67 -5.51 -27.61
CA SER A 321 -1.41 -5.83 -26.40
C SER A 321 -0.73 -5.25 -25.16
N GLN A 322 -1.52 -4.97 -24.12
CA GLN A 322 -1.00 -4.48 -22.83
C GLN A 322 0.08 -5.41 -22.25
N LEU A 323 -0.16 -6.73 -22.29
CA LEU A 323 0.76 -7.73 -21.75
C LEU A 323 2.10 -7.74 -22.51
N HIS A 324 2.08 -7.59 -23.84
CA HIS A 324 3.30 -7.50 -24.64
C HIS A 324 4.08 -6.22 -24.32
N ALA A 325 3.39 -5.07 -24.23
CA ALA A 325 4.02 -3.80 -23.87
C ALA A 325 4.68 -3.87 -22.48
N GLN A 326 3.99 -4.39 -21.47
CA GLN A 326 4.50 -4.53 -20.11
C GLN A 326 5.69 -5.49 -20.01
N ARG A 327 5.65 -6.63 -20.70
CA ARG A 327 6.78 -7.57 -20.74
C ARG A 327 8.01 -6.95 -21.39
N ALA A 328 7.81 -6.26 -22.50
CA ALA A 328 8.89 -5.60 -23.23
C ALA A 328 9.48 -4.42 -22.45
N ALA A 329 8.66 -3.61 -21.77
CA ALA A 329 9.13 -2.53 -20.90
C ALA A 329 10.05 -3.06 -19.78
N LYS A 330 9.71 -4.21 -19.16
CA LYS A 330 10.55 -4.88 -18.16
C LYS A 330 11.85 -5.47 -18.73
N ALA A 331 11.93 -5.68 -20.04
CA ALA A 331 13.13 -6.20 -20.71
C ALA A 331 14.14 -5.11 -21.07
N VAL A 332 13.74 -3.83 -21.04
CA VAL A 332 14.63 -2.68 -21.27
C VAL A 332 15.64 -2.58 -20.13
N LYS A 333 16.93 -2.48 -20.48
CA LYS A 333 18.01 -2.35 -19.52
C LYS A 333 18.56 -0.94 -19.54
N ILE A 334 18.65 -0.33 -18.37
CA ILE A 334 19.15 1.04 -18.22
C ILE A 334 20.38 1.00 -17.33
N GLN A 335 21.45 1.64 -17.78
CA GLN A 335 22.65 1.84 -16.98
C GLN A 335 22.64 3.23 -16.37
N TYR A 336 22.88 3.29 -15.06
CA TYR A 336 22.86 4.51 -14.28
C TYR A 336 24.23 4.79 -13.67
N GLU A 337 24.59 6.07 -13.59
CA GLU A 337 25.58 6.57 -12.62
C GLU A 337 24.79 7.25 -11.49
N GLU A 338 24.76 6.64 -10.30
CA GLU A 338 24.01 7.18 -9.17
C GLU A 338 24.60 8.50 -8.67
N LEU A 339 23.72 9.46 -8.43
CA LEU A 339 24.03 10.76 -7.83
C LEU A 339 23.40 10.83 -6.44
N THR A 340 23.91 11.70 -5.58
CA THR A 340 23.35 11.88 -4.23
C THR A 340 21.92 12.43 -4.31
N PRO A 341 20.90 11.70 -3.83
CA PRO A 341 19.53 12.19 -3.79
C PRO A 341 19.29 13.06 -2.53
N ILE A 342 18.28 13.92 -2.61
CA ILE A 342 17.67 14.59 -1.45
C ILE A 342 16.26 14.02 -1.32
N VAL A 343 15.94 13.36 -0.21
CA VAL A 343 14.70 12.60 -0.05
C VAL A 343 13.81 13.19 1.04
N THR A 344 14.38 13.54 2.19
CA THR A 344 13.60 14.06 3.33
C THR A 344 13.51 15.58 3.35
N ILE A 345 12.49 16.13 4.01
CA ILE A 345 12.35 17.58 4.22
C ILE A 345 13.58 18.14 4.95
N GLN A 346 14.11 17.40 5.92
CA GLN A 346 15.29 17.79 6.69
C GLN A 346 16.55 17.84 5.83
N GLU A 347 16.74 16.87 4.93
CA GLU A 347 17.84 16.90 3.95
C GLU A 347 17.71 18.11 3.01
N ALA A 348 16.49 18.41 2.52
CA ALA A 348 16.24 19.57 1.67
C ALA A 348 16.53 20.89 2.41
N ILE A 349 16.15 21.00 3.68
CA ILE A 349 16.49 22.16 4.54
C ILE A 349 18.00 22.29 4.68
N ALA A 350 18.71 21.20 4.98
CA ALA A 350 20.17 21.20 5.15
C ALA A 350 20.90 21.58 3.86
N ALA A 351 20.39 21.16 2.71
CA ALA A 351 20.94 21.47 1.39
C ALA A 351 20.46 22.79 0.78
N GLN A 352 19.56 23.52 1.47
CA GLN A 352 18.88 24.72 0.95
C GLN A 352 18.21 24.52 -0.43
N SER A 353 17.63 23.33 -0.64
CA SER A 353 17.01 22.95 -1.91
C SER A 353 15.51 23.23 -1.89
N PHE A 354 15.11 24.44 -2.31
CA PHE A 354 13.71 24.90 -2.26
C PHE A 354 13.17 25.35 -3.62
N TYR A 355 11.85 25.28 -3.79
CA TYR A 355 11.14 26.00 -4.84
C TYR A 355 10.86 27.44 -4.41
N GLU A 356 11.28 28.40 -5.20
CA GLU A 356 11.03 29.83 -4.94
C GLU A 356 9.70 30.33 -5.56
N PRO A 357 9.11 31.43 -5.02
CA PRO A 357 9.51 32.13 -3.80
C PRO A 357 8.99 31.47 -2.51
N ILE A 358 9.77 31.53 -1.42
CA ILE A 358 9.28 31.20 -0.07
C ILE A 358 8.14 32.17 0.33
N ARG A 359 7.03 31.61 0.82
CA ARG A 359 5.81 32.37 1.16
C ARG A 359 5.70 32.62 2.66
N THR A 360 5.35 33.86 3.05
CA THR A 360 5.19 34.28 4.45
C THR A 360 3.91 35.09 4.64
N ILE A 361 3.21 34.88 5.77
CA ILE A 361 2.08 35.69 6.23
C ILE A 361 2.38 36.12 7.66
N GLN A 362 2.27 37.42 7.95
CA GLN A 362 2.50 37.97 9.29
C GLN A 362 1.39 38.95 9.64
N ASN A 363 0.93 38.88 10.90
CA ASN A 363 -0.08 39.78 11.43
C ASN A 363 0.19 40.06 12.92
N GLY A 364 -0.04 41.30 13.37
CA GLY A 364 0.17 41.73 14.76
C GLY A 364 1.64 41.89 15.17
N ASP A 365 1.85 42.09 16.48
CA ASP A 365 3.17 42.22 17.11
C ASP A 365 3.51 40.95 17.92
N LEU A 366 4.30 40.08 17.31
CA LEU A 366 4.71 38.82 17.94
C LEU A 366 5.66 39.06 19.12
N GLU A 367 6.53 40.06 19.06
CA GLU A 367 7.48 40.32 20.16
C GLU A 367 6.75 40.76 21.42
N ALA A 368 5.77 41.66 21.29
CA ALA A 368 4.93 42.08 22.40
C ALA A 368 4.13 40.90 22.97
N GLY A 369 3.55 40.08 22.09
CA GLY A 369 2.81 38.87 22.49
C GLY A 369 3.66 37.91 23.32
N PHE A 370 4.87 37.59 22.87
CA PHE A 370 5.78 36.70 23.59
C PHE A 370 6.31 37.29 24.90
N LYS A 371 6.47 38.62 25.00
CA LYS A 371 6.88 39.28 26.26
C LYS A 371 5.81 39.23 27.34
N GLN A 372 4.54 39.19 26.96
CA GLN A 372 3.39 39.14 27.87
C GLN A 372 2.92 37.70 28.18
N ALA A 373 3.64 36.70 27.66
CA ALA A 373 3.26 35.30 27.77
C ALA A 373 3.45 34.78 29.20
N ASP A 374 2.43 34.10 29.73
CA ASP A 374 2.58 33.30 30.95
C ASP A 374 3.30 31.98 30.66
N HIS A 375 3.02 31.41 29.48
CA HIS A 375 3.63 30.19 29.01
C HIS A 375 4.05 30.31 27.55
N ILE A 376 5.20 29.69 27.25
CA ILE A 376 5.71 29.54 25.89
C ILE A 376 5.90 28.05 25.66
N LEU A 377 5.32 27.54 24.57
CA LEU A 377 5.52 26.16 24.14
C LEU A 377 6.16 26.14 22.76
N GLU A 378 7.15 25.26 22.61
CA GLU A 378 7.83 25.00 21.35
C GLU A 378 7.68 23.52 21.01
N GLY A 379 7.55 23.21 19.73
CA GLY A 379 7.45 21.83 19.30
C GLY A 379 7.56 21.67 17.80
N GLU A 380 7.60 20.40 17.41
CA GLU A 380 7.72 19.99 16.02
C GLU A 380 6.68 18.89 15.72
N ILE A 381 6.13 18.90 14.51
CA ILE A 381 5.16 17.91 14.06
C ILE A 381 5.48 17.46 12.63
N HIS A 382 5.38 16.14 12.41
CA HIS A 382 5.47 15.52 11.10
C HIS A 382 4.10 15.01 10.67
N MET A 383 3.71 15.34 9.44
CA MET A 383 2.52 14.80 8.79
C MET A 383 2.95 14.05 7.53
N GLY A 384 2.61 12.77 7.45
CA GLY A 384 2.89 11.94 6.28
C GLY A 384 2.13 12.40 5.03
N GLY A 385 2.56 11.90 3.88
CA GLY A 385 1.82 12.08 2.63
C GLY A 385 0.55 11.23 2.58
N GLN A 386 -0.19 11.35 1.49
CA GLN A 386 -1.40 10.57 1.24
C GLN A 386 -1.55 10.29 -0.25
N GLU A 387 -1.82 9.04 -0.60
CA GLU A 387 -2.15 8.65 -1.97
C GLU A 387 -3.62 8.95 -2.25
N HIS A 388 -3.94 9.38 -3.47
CA HIS A 388 -5.31 9.73 -3.86
C HIS A 388 -6.21 8.50 -3.89
N PHE A 389 -5.67 7.39 -4.41
CA PHE A 389 -6.33 6.10 -4.50
C PHE A 389 -7.73 6.15 -5.17
N TYR A 390 -7.89 7.02 -6.18
CA TYR A 390 -9.03 6.95 -7.10
C TYR A 390 -9.12 5.54 -7.70
N LEU A 391 -10.32 4.97 -7.80
CA LEU A 391 -10.49 3.57 -8.17
C LEU A 391 -10.17 3.30 -9.65
N GLU A 392 -10.53 4.21 -10.54
CA GLU A 392 -10.01 4.23 -11.91
C GLU A 392 -8.64 4.90 -11.90
N THR A 393 -7.56 4.22 -12.30
CA THR A 393 -6.22 4.80 -12.42
C THR A 393 -6.14 5.85 -13.55
N ASN A 394 -4.98 6.48 -13.75
CA ASN A 394 -4.79 7.35 -14.91
C ASN A 394 -4.85 6.52 -16.19
N VAL A 395 -5.61 7.05 -17.15
CA VAL A 395 -5.85 6.40 -18.44
C VAL A 395 -5.98 7.46 -19.53
N THR A 396 -5.39 7.16 -20.68
CA THR A 396 -5.48 7.97 -21.90
C THR A 396 -5.61 7.05 -23.10
N LEU A 397 -6.55 7.38 -23.97
CA LEU A 397 -6.65 6.90 -25.34
C LEU A 397 -6.45 8.09 -26.27
N ALA A 398 -5.38 8.09 -27.07
CA ALA A 398 -5.12 9.09 -28.09
C ALA A 398 -5.41 8.51 -29.48
N VAL A 399 -6.24 9.19 -30.25
CA VAL A 399 -6.70 8.80 -31.59
C VAL A 399 -6.21 9.87 -32.57
N PRO A 400 -5.14 9.61 -33.34
CA PRO A 400 -4.71 10.54 -34.37
C PRO A 400 -5.76 10.57 -35.49
N ARG A 401 -6.01 11.76 -36.04
CA ARG A 401 -6.83 11.96 -37.22
C ARG A 401 -5.94 12.03 -38.47
N GLU A 402 -6.54 11.89 -39.64
CA GLU A 402 -5.82 11.73 -40.91
C GLU A 402 -5.16 13.03 -41.39
N GLU A 403 -5.69 14.19 -40.99
CA GLU A 403 -5.33 15.50 -41.55
C GLU A 403 -4.71 16.43 -40.50
N ASP A 404 -3.89 17.38 -40.97
CA ASP A 404 -3.44 18.57 -40.23
C ASP A 404 -2.78 18.36 -38.86
N GLY A 405 -2.33 17.15 -38.54
CA GLY A 405 -1.80 16.80 -37.23
C GLY A 405 -2.88 16.79 -36.14
N GLU A 406 -4.15 16.61 -36.52
CA GLU A 406 -5.27 16.56 -35.60
C GLU A 406 -5.25 15.30 -34.74
N MET A 407 -5.62 15.45 -33.46
CA MET A 407 -5.66 14.36 -32.50
C MET A 407 -6.82 14.54 -31.53
N GLU A 408 -7.57 13.46 -31.31
CA GLU A 408 -8.59 13.38 -30.28
C GLU A 408 -8.12 12.50 -29.13
N LEU A 409 -8.27 12.99 -27.90
CA LEU A 409 -7.92 12.25 -26.70
C LEU A 409 -9.16 12.03 -25.84
N PHE A 410 -9.32 10.79 -25.38
CA PHE A 410 -10.20 10.43 -24.29
C PHE A 410 -9.32 10.22 -23.06
N ILE A 411 -9.57 11.00 -22.01
CA ILE A 411 -8.75 10.94 -20.80
C ILE A 411 -9.62 10.94 -19.55
N SER A 412 -9.07 10.38 -18.49
CA SER A 412 -9.59 10.58 -17.14
C SER A 412 -8.83 11.75 -16.48
N SER A 413 -9.29 12.99 -16.67
CA SER A 413 -8.62 14.20 -16.14
C SER A 413 -9.61 15.23 -15.58
N GLN A 414 -9.19 15.97 -14.55
CA GLN A 414 -9.89 17.15 -14.03
C GLN A 414 -9.53 18.43 -14.79
N SER A 415 -8.42 18.44 -15.55
CA SER A 415 -7.98 19.59 -16.37
C SER A 415 -7.79 19.20 -17.84
N PRO A 416 -8.88 19.14 -18.63
CA PRO A 416 -8.78 18.88 -20.07
C PRO A 416 -8.00 19.98 -20.83
N SER A 417 -8.08 21.24 -20.38
CA SER A 417 -7.40 22.38 -21.02
C SER A 417 -5.88 22.32 -20.89
N ASP A 418 -5.36 21.95 -19.71
CA ASP A 418 -3.91 21.78 -19.53
C ASP A 418 -3.40 20.58 -20.33
N SER A 419 -4.18 19.49 -20.34
CA SER A 419 -3.86 18.30 -21.13
C SER A 419 -3.79 18.64 -22.63
N GLN A 420 -4.75 19.41 -23.15
CA GLN A 420 -4.75 19.89 -24.53
C GLN A 420 -3.47 20.71 -24.82
N SER A 421 -3.16 21.67 -23.95
CA SER A 421 -2.04 22.59 -24.12
C SER A 421 -0.70 21.86 -24.11
N PHE A 422 -0.49 20.93 -23.17
CA PHE A 422 0.75 20.18 -23.06
C PHE A 422 0.91 19.14 -24.16
N VAL A 423 -0.17 18.47 -24.58
CA VAL A 423 -0.13 17.58 -25.76
C VAL A 423 0.21 18.37 -27.02
N ALA A 424 -0.43 19.51 -27.26
CA ALA A 424 -0.13 20.36 -28.41
C ALA A 424 1.34 20.80 -28.42
N LYS A 425 1.87 21.22 -27.25
CA LYS A 425 3.28 21.61 -27.07
C LYS A 425 4.24 20.44 -27.31
N ALA A 426 3.95 19.24 -26.80
CA ALA A 426 4.76 18.04 -27.01
C ALA A 426 4.75 17.60 -28.48
N LEU A 427 3.61 17.76 -29.17
CA LEU A 427 3.45 17.41 -30.58
C LEU A 427 3.97 18.49 -31.55
N GLY A 428 4.21 19.71 -31.07
CA GLY A 428 4.64 20.82 -31.92
C GLY A 428 3.53 21.35 -32.83
N VAL A 429 2.27 21.22 -32.42
CA VAL A 429 1.09 21.67 -33.19
C VAL A 429 0.34 22.78 -32.43
N PRO A 430 -0.46 23.61 -33.13
CA PRO A 430 -1.34 24.55 -32.44
C PRO A 430 -2.44 23.82 -31.64
N ALA A 431 -2.86 24.39 -30.52
CA ALA A 431 -3.83 23.77 -29.61
C ALA A 431 -5.19 23.44 -30.26
N ASN A 432 -5.57 24.16 -31.33
CA ASN A 432 -6.81 23.88 -32.08
C ASN A 432 -6.78 22.53 -32.82
N ARG A 433 -5.63 21.88 -32.96
CA ARG A 433 -5.50 20.53 -33.53
C ARG A 433 -5.70 19.41 -32.51
N VAL A 434 -5.76 19.74 -31.23
CA VAL A 434 -5.90 18.76 -30.15
C VAL A 434 -7.28 18.90 -29.51
N LEU A 435 -8.09 17.85 -29.56
CA LEU A 435 -9.38 17.78 -28.89
C LEU A 435 -9.29 16.84 -27.69
N VAL A 436 -9.61 17.32 -26.49
CA VAL A 436 -9.62 16.50 -25.27
C VAL A 436 -11.06 16.31 -24.79
N ARG A 437 -11.46 15.06 -24.55
CA ARG A 437 -12.81 14.68 -24.10
C ARG A 437 -12.73 13.94 -22.77
N VAL A 438 -13.53 14.41 -21.82
CA VAL A 438 -13.72 13.77 -20.51
C VAL A 438 -15.21 13.56 -20.30
N LYS A 439 -15.65 12.30 -20.16
CA LYS A 439 -17.06 12.00 -19.90
C LYS A 439 -17.37 11.92 -18.40
N ARG A 440 -16.51 11.22 -17.67
CA ARG A 440 -16.55 10.98 -16.22
C ARG A 440 -15.18 10.44 -15.77
N MET A 441 -14.95 10.38 -14.46
CA MET A 441 -13.78 9.76 -13.85
C MET A 441 -14.19 8.90 -12.67
N GLY A 442 -13.50 7.78 -12.44
CA GLY A 442 -13.65 6.91 -11.27
C GLY A 442 -12.89 7.46 -10.05
N GLY A 443 -13.10 8.74 -9.75
CA GLY A 443 -12.35 9.50 -8.75
C GLY A 443 -11.17 10.29 -9.35
N GLY A 444 -10.77 11.36 -8.67
CA GLY A 444 -9.65 12.22 -9.08
C GLY A 444 -8.95 12.89 -7.89
N PHE A 445 -9.72 13.56 -7.02
CA PHE A 445 -9.25 14.08 -5.72
C PHE A 445 -8.03 15.02 -5.78
N GLY A 446 -7.81 15.69 -6.91
CA GLY A 446 -6.65 16.55 -7.17
C GLY A 446 -5.51 15.82 -7.90
N GLY A 447 -5.39 14.50 -7.75
CA GLY A 447 -4.33 13.71 -8.41
C GLY A 447 -4.45 13.66 -9.93
N LYS A 448 -5.64 13.92 -10.47
CA LYS A 448 -5.91 14.02 -11.91
C LYS A 448 -6.08 15.46 -12.40
N GLU A 449 -5.68 16.45 -11.60
CA GLU A 449 -5.67 17.86 -11.99
C GLU A 449 -4.50 18.16 -12.94
N SER A 450 -3.28 17.79 -12.57
CA SER A 450 -2.08 18.04 -13.38
C SER A 450 -1.33 16.78 -13.77
N ARG A 451 -1.33 15.74 -12.95
CA ARG A 451 -0.44 14.58 -13.12
C ARG A 451 -0.86 13.63 -14.24
N THR A 452 -2.13 13.65 -14.66
CA THR A 452 -2.60 12.93 -15.85
C THR A 452 -1.89 13.38 -17.12
N THR A 453 -1.38 14.62 -17.15
CA THR A 453 -0.67 15.16 -18.32
C THR A 453 0.63 14.42 -18.63
N VAL A 454 1.27 13.87 -17.59
CA VAL A 454 2.47 13.02 -17.68
C VAL A 454 2.19 11.78 -18.54
N LEU A 455 1.00 11.16 -18.39
CA LEU A 455 0.59 10.03 -19.21
C LEU A 455 0.12 10.47 -20.60
N SER A 456 -0.75 11.49 -20.65
CA SER A 456 -1.42 11.85 -21.91
C SER A 456 -0.45 12.36 -22.98
N THR A 457 0.62 13.07 -22.59
CA THR A 457 1.66 13.53 -23.51
C THR A 457 2.46 12.38 -24.10
N VAL A 458 2.84 11.39 -23.29
CA VAL A 458 3.54 10.17 -23.73
C VAL A 458 2.68 9.37 -24.72
N VAL A 459 1.40 9.15 -24.40
CA VAL A 459 0.47 8.42 -25.27
C VAL A 459 0.22 9.18 -26.58
N ALA A 460 0.10 10.51 -26.53
CA ALA A 460 -0.05 11.34 -27.72
C ALA A 460 1.18 11.30 -28.63
N VAL A 461 2.41 11.35 -28.07
CA VAL A 461 3.65 11.22 -28.84
C VAL A 461 3.69 9.87 -29.56
N ALA A 462 3.30 8.79 -28.87
CA ALA A 462 3.19 7.46 -29.47
C ALA A 462 2.20 7.40 -30.64
N ALA A 463 0.98 7.88 -30.40
CA ALA A 463 -0.08 7.94 -31.41
C ALA A 463 0.33 8.77 -32.62
N ASN A 464 1.00 9.92 -32.40
CA ASN A 464 1.48 10.77 -33.47
C ASN A 464 2.58 10.09 -34.31
N LYS A 465 3.53 9.39 -33.68
CA LYS A 465 4.62 8.69 -34.39
C LYS A 465 4.08 7.54 -35.24
N LEU A 466 3.13 6.78 -34.70
CA LEU A 466 2.63 5.55 -35.32
C LEU A 466 1.43 5.77 -36.25
N LYS A 467 0.79 6.95 -36.17
CA LYS A 467 -0.46 7.27 -36.89
C LYS A 467 -1.55 6.23 -36.64
N ARG A 468 -1.61 5.72 -35.41
CA ARG A 468 -2.56 4.71 -34.93
C ARG A 468 -3.09 5.11 -33.55
N PRO A 469 -4.31 4.71 -33.18
CA PRO A 469 -4.80 4.88 -31.82
C PRO A 469 -3.87 4.19 -30.82
N VAL A 470 -3.57 4.85 -29.70
CA VAL A 470 -2.75 4.28 -28.62
C VAL A 470 -3.47 4.49 -27.29
N ARG A 471 -3.53 3.42 -26.49
CA ARG A 471 -4.09 3.43 -25.15
C ARG A 471 -3.04 3.09 -24.10
N CYS A 472 -3.13 3.76 -22.96
CA CYS A 472 -2.46 3.34 -21.74
C CYS A 472 -3.39 3.59 -20.55
N MET A 473 -3.63 2.54 -19.76
CA MET A 473 -4.17 2.63 -18.41
C MET A 473 -3.08 2.11 -17.47
N LEU A 474 -2.71 2.91 -16.47
CA LEU A 474 -1.67 2.51 -15.53
C LEU A 474 -2.18 1.39 -14.61
N ASP A 475 -1.34 0.39 -14.35
CA ASP A 475 -1.59 -0.51 -13.22
C ASP A 475 -1.45 0.27 -11.90
N ARG A 476 -2.05 -0.25 -10.82
CA ARG A 476 -2.12 0.48 -9.54
C ARG A 476 -0.74 0.85 -8.98
N ASP A 477 0.23 -0.06 -9.10
CA ASP A 477 1.60 0.15 -8.64
C ASP A 477 2.33 1.21 -9.48
N GLU A 478 2.10 1.25 -10.80
CA GLU A 478 2.62 2.30 -11.68
C GLU A 478 2.02 3.67 -11.34
N ASP A 479 0.69 3.73 -11.16
CA ASP A 479 -0.01 4.97 -10.83
C ASP A 479 0.50 5.57 -9.51
N MET A 480 0.51 4.77 -8.44
CA MET A 480 1.00 5.19 -7.11
C MET A 480 2.48 5.61 -7.11
N LEU A 481 3.30 5.06 -8.02
CA LEU A 481 4.71 5.40 -8.12
C LEU A 481 4.92 6.74 -8.86
N ILE A 482 4.14 7.00 -9.91
CA ILE A 482 4.42 8.05 -10.89
C ILE A 482 3.68 9.35 -10.56
N THR A 483 2.44 9.25 -10.06
CA THR A 483 1.54 10.42 -10.00
C THR A 483 1.74 11.25 -8.75
N GLY A 484 2.46 10.76 -7.75
CA GLY A 484 2.64 11.44 -6.47
C GLY A 484 1.32 11.57 -5.70
N GLY A 485 1.37 12.33 -4.60
CA GLY A 485 0.28 12.40 -3.62
C GLY A 485 0.19 13.75 -2.91
N ARG A 486 -0.52 13.76 -1.78
CA ARG A 486 -0.51 14.89 -0.85
C ARG A 486 0.90 15.12 -0.33
N HIS A 487 1.31 16.39 -0.31
CA HIS A 487 2.58 16.83 0.23
C HIS A 487 2.70 16.45 1.73
N PRO A 488 3.75 15.73 2.14
CA PRO A 488 4.11 15.63 3.55
C PRO A 488 4.47 17.00 4.12
N PHE A 489 4.19 17.23 5.41
CA PHE A 489 4.51 18.49 6.08
C PHE A 489 5.41 18.27 7.29
N TYR A 490 6.33 19.22 7.50
CA TYR A 490 7.09 19.38 8.72
C TYR A 490 6.79 20.77 9.29
N GLY A 491 6.15 20.81 10.45
CA GLY A 491 5.78 22.03 11.14
C GLY A 491 6.68 22.26 12.36
N LYS A 492 7.33 23.42 12.43
CA LYS A 492 7.92 23.95 13.66
C LYS A 492 7.02 25.03 14.18
N TYR A 493 6.62 24.93 15.44
CA TYR A 493 5.75 25.92 16.06
C TYR A 493 6.33 26.44 17.37
N LYS A 494 6.04 27.71 17.62
CA LYS A 494 6.24 28.39 18.89
C LYS A 494 4.97 29.16 19.20
N VAL A 495 4.36 28.87 20.34
CA VAL A 495 3.09 29.45 20.75
C VAL A 495 3.25 30.08 22.13
N TYR A 496 2.66 31.26 22.32
CA TYR A 496 2.49 31.86 23.64
C TYR A 496 1.05 31.75 24.10
N VAL A 497 0.86 31.61 25.40
CA VAL A 497 -0.45 31.61 26.06
C VAL A 497 -0.45 32.69 27.12
N VAL A 498 -1.54 33.47 27.15
CA VAL A 498 -1.79 34.50 28.16
C VAL A 498 -3.07 34.10 28.91
N HIS A 499 -3.01 34.05 30.23
CA HIS A 499 -4.16 33.89 31.09
C HIS A 499 -4.91 35.22 31.17
N LEU A 500 -6.03 35.30 30.46
CA LEU A 500 -6.99 36.37 30.67
C LEU A 500 -7.77 36.06 31.95
N SER A 501 -7.43 36.77 33.03
CA SER A 501 -8.29 36.84 34.22
C SER A 501 -9.57 37.57 33.82
N PHE A 502 -10.68 36.83 33.68
CA PHE A 502 -12.01 37.38 33.44
C PHE A 502 -12.67 37.86 34.74
#